data_AF-A0A352PQ40-F1
#
_entry.id   AF-A0A352PQ40-F1
#
_cell.length_a   1.000
_cell.length_b   1.000
_cell.length_c   1.000
_cell.angle_alpha   90.00
_cell.angle_beta   90.00
_cell.angle_gamma   90.00
#
_symmetry.space_group_name_H-M   'P 1'
#
loop_
_entity.id
_entity.type
_entity.pdbx_description
1 polymer ?
#
loop_
_entity_poly.entity_id
_entity_poly.type
_entity_poly.pdbx_seq_one_letter_code
_entity_poly.pdbx_strand_id
1 'polypeptide(L)'
;KLLLLDEPTAGMGGEESDRLVDLFKEIKGEQALLLVEHDMDTVFALSDRITVLVYGRVLATGTPAEIRSNPEVQTAYLGSESLRA
;
A
#
# COMPACT_ATOMS: atom_id res chain seq x y z
N LYS A 1 17.45 -9.26 6.94
CA LYS A 1 16.29 -9.54 7.83
C LYS A 1 15.04 -9.05 7.10
N LEU A 2 13.89 -9.70 7.28
CA LEU A 2 12.63 -9.37 6.60
C LEU A 2 11.54 -9.21 7.66
N LEU A 3 10.81 -8.11 7.59
CA LEU A 3 9.62 -7.86 8.40
C LEU A 3 8.38 -8.01 7.52
N LEU A 4 7.41 -8.79 8.00
CA LEU A 4 6.13 -9.06 7.34
C LEU A 4 5.02 -8.44 8.19
N LEU A 5 4.19 -7.60 7.59
CA LEU A 5 3.09 -6.91 8.26
C LEU A 5 1.80 -7.15 7.50
N ASP A 6 0.75 -7.53 8.22
CA ASP A 6 -0.59 -7.75 7.67
C ASP A 6 -1.52 -6.69 8.25
N GLU A 7 -1.93 -5.75 7.38
CA GLU A 7 -2.78 -4.59 7.70
C GLU A 7 -2.36 -3.79 8.96
N PRO A 8 -1.10 -3.31 9.06
CA PRO A 8 -0.59 -2.63 10.25
C PRO A 8 -1.31 -1.31 10.60
N THR A 9 -1.97 -0.67 9.64
CA THR A 9 -2.72 0.59 9.85
C THR A 9 -4.22 0.39 10.06
N ALA A 10 -4.71 -0.86 10.03
CA ALA A 10 -6.14 -1.13 10.18
C ALA A 10 -6.69 -0.62 11.53
N GLY A 11 -7.75 0.19 11.45
CA GLY A 11 -8.43 0.73 12.63
C GLY A 11 -7.74 1.93 13.29
N MET A 12 -6.63 2.42 12.73
CA MET A 12 -5.97 3.65 13.18
C MET A 12 -6.64 4.89 12.59
N GLY A 13 -6.62 6.00 13.35
CA GLY A 13 -6.95 7.32 12.78
C GLY A 13 -5.83 7.84 11.88
N GLY A 14 -6.11 8.84 11.02
CA GLY A 14 -5.13 9.37 10.07
C GLY A 14 -3.79 9.80 10.71
N GLU A 15 -3.84 10.50 11.85
CA GLU A 15 -2.62 10.90 12.57
C GLU A 15 -1.81 9.71 13.14
N GLU A 16 -2.48 8.62 13.51
CA GLU A 16 -1.83 7.41 14.03
C GLU A 16 -1.17 6.63 12.90
N SER A 17 -1.85 6.51 11.75
CA SER A 17 -1.29 5.92 10.53
C SER A 17 -0.06 6.69 10.05
N ASP A 18 -0.09 8.02 10.04
CA ASP A 18 1.04 8.86 9.64
C ASP A 18 2.28 8.62 10.51
N ARG A 19 2.11 8.51 11.84
CA ARG A 19 3.21 8.21 12.76
C ARG A 19 3.79 6.83 12.51
N LEU A 20 2.94 5.84 12.22
CA LEU A 20 3.38 4.49 11.93
C LEU A 20 4.14 4.42 10.59
N VAL A 21 3.66 5.15 9.59
CA VAL A 21 4.33 5.33 8.29
C VAL A 21 5.73 5.91 8.49
N ASP A 22 5.88 6.93 9.32
CA ASP A 22 7.19 7.54 9.59
C ASP A 22 8.14 6.57 10.32
N LEU A 23 7.64 5.78 11.27
CA LEU A 23 8.43 4.71 11.90
C LEU A 23 8.89 3.66 10.86
N PHE A 24 8.01 3.26 9.94
CA PHE A 24 8.39 2.31 8.89
C PHE A 24 9.42 2.88 7.94
N LYS A 25 9.40 4.19 7.66
CA LYS A 25 10.45 4.85 6.86
C LYS A 25 11.81 4.82 7.55
N GLU A 26 11.88 4.97 8.88
CA GLU A 26 13.14 4.85 9.63
C GLU A 26 13.71 3.43 9.56
N ILE A 27 12.84 2.41 9.60
CA ILE A 27 13.23 1.00 9.52
C ILE A 27 13.62 0.59 8.09
N LYS A 28 12.99 1.24 7.09
CA LYS A 28 13.21 1.03 5.66
C LYS A 28 14.60 1.51 5.25
N GLY A 29 15.57 0.62 5.42
CA GLY A 29 17.00 0.87 5.15
C GLY A 29 17.90 -0.12 5.89
N GLU A 30 17.45 -0.59 7.05
CA GLU A 30 18.14 -1.62 7.83
C GLU A 30 17.65 -3.03 7.50
N GLN A 31 16.39 -3.16 7.08
CA GLN A 31 15.76 -4.43 6.73
C GLN A 31 14.72 -4.29 5.61
N ALA A 32 14.46 -5.41 4.93
CA ALA A 32 13.40 -5.47 3.94
C ALA A 32 12.04 -5.49 4.64
N LEU A 33 11.07 -4.77 4.09
CA LEU A 33 9.70 -4.70 4.58
C LEU A 33 8.75 -5.24 3.50
N LEU A 34 7.88 -6.17 3.88
CA LEU A 34 6.73 -6.57 3.06
C LEU A 34 5.47 -6.30 3.89
N LEU A 35 4.61 -5.45 3.36
CA LEU A 35 3.35 -5.08 3.99
C LEU A 35 2.19 -5.44 3.07
N VAL A 36 1.09 -5.88 3.67
CA VAL A 36 -0.22 -6.02 3.04
C VAL A 36 -1.10 -4.93 3.61
N GLU A 37 -1.68 -4.12 2.73
CA GLU A 37 -2.54 -3.02 3.13
C GLU A 37 -3.66 -2.80 2.11
N HIS A 38 -4.76 -2.24 2.57
CA HIS A 38 -5.86 -1.79 1.73
C HIS A 38 -5.95 -0.26 1.63
N ASP A 39 -5.28 0.48 2.52
CA ASP A 39 -5.12 1.92 2.41
C ASP A 39 -4.07 2.27 1.34
N MET A 40 -4.55 2.83 0.23
CA MET A 40 -3.71 3.17 -0.92
C MET A 40 -2.75 4.33 -0.63
N ASP A 41 -3.11 5.29 0.22
CA ASP A 41 -2.23 6.42 0.56
C ASP A 41 -1.02 5.92 1.34
N THR A 42 -1.24 5.04 2.32
CA THR A 42 -0.19 4.35 3.06
C THR A 42 0.69 3.50 2.14
N VAL A 43 0.09 2.67 1.27
CA VAL A 43 0.85 1.81 0.34
C VAL A 43 1.73 2.64 -0.59
N PHE A 44 1.22 3.74 -1.15
CA PHE A 44 1.99 4.61 -2.03
C PHE A 44 3.08 5.40 -1.29
N ALA A 45 2.85 5.79 -0.04
CA ALA A 45 3.85 6.50 0.76
C ALA A 45 5.04 5.61 1.18
N LEU A 46 4.80 4.31 1.40
CA LEU A 46 5.79 3.40 1.96
C LEU A 46 6.50 2.52 0.94
N SER A 47 5.87 2.17 -0.18
CA SER A 47 6.34 1.08 -1.04
C SER A 47 7.32 1.55 -2.11
N ASP A 48 8.44 0.83 -2.29
CA ASP A 48 9.29 1.00 -3.48
C ASP A 48 8.73 0.24 -4.70
N ARG A 49 8.03 -0.85 -4.42
CA ARG A 49 7.39 -1.74 -5.39
C ARG A 49 6.10 -2.27 -4.80
N ILE A 50 5.04 -2.25 -5.60
CA ILE A 50 3.69 -2.65 -5.20
C ILE A 50 3.26 -3.80 -6.10
N THR A 51 2.65 -4.83 -5.51
CA THR A 51 1.94 -5.90 -6.22
C THR A 51 0.47 -5.78 -5.91
N VAL A 52 -0.36 -5.62 -6.93
CA VAL A 52 -1.81 -5.59 -6.82
C VAL A 52 -2.36 -6.98 -7.09
N LEU A 53 -3.14 -7.51 -6.15
CA LEU A 53 -3.71 -8.84 -6.23
C LEU A 53 -5.23 -8.75 -6.34
N VAL A 54 -5.82 -9.33 -7.38
CA VAL A 54 -7.28 -9.35 -7.60
C VAL A 54 -7.73 -10.79 -7.81
N TYR A 55 -8.73 -11.24 -7.04
CA TYR A 55 -9.25 -12.61 -7.07
C TYR A 55 -8.15 -13.70 -7.02
N GLY A 56 -7.14 -13.50 -6.17
CA GLY A 56 -6.02 -14.43 -6.00
C GLY A 56 -5.02 -14.45 -7.16
N ARG A 57 -5.08 -13.48 -8.09
CA ARG A 57 -4.14 -13.35 -9.20
C ARG A 57 -3.44 -12.01 -9.15
N VAL A 58 -2.16 -11.99 -9.56
CA VAL A 58 -1.42 -10.75 -9.73
C VAL A 58 -2.00 -10.01 -10.92
N LEU A 59 -2.56 -8.82 -10.65
CA LEU A 59 -3.04 -7.90 -11.66
C LEU A 59 -1.87 -7.12 -12.25
N ALA A 60 -1.06 -6.51 -11.38
CA ALA A 60 0.08 -5.70 -11.77
C ALA A 60 1.16 -5.71 -10.68
N THR A 61 2.41 -5.59 -11.09
CA THR A 61 3.52 -5.31 -10.17
C THR A 61 4.42 -4.25 -10.76
N GLY A 62 4.72 -3.20 -10.00
CA GLY A 62 5.53 -2.08 -10.47
C GLY A 62 5.86 -1.09 -9.36
N THR A 63 6.47 0.02 -9.75
CA THR A 63 6.67 1.19 -8.88
C THR A 63 5.33 1.84 -8.52
N PRO A 64 5.26 2.65 -7.45
CA PRO A 64 4.07 3.44 -7.13
C PRO A 64 3.51 4.24 -8.31
N ALA A 65 4.37 4.85 -9.13
CA ALA A 65 3.97 5.62 -10.30
C ALA A 65 3.33 4.75 -11.39
N GLU A 66 3.90 3.58 -11.68
CA GLU A 66 3.37 2.63 -12.66
C GLU A 66 2.02 2.05 -12.20
N ILE A 67 1.90 1.71 -10.91
CA ILE A 67 0.66 1.18 -10.35
C ILE A 67 -0.44 2.24 -10.32
N ARG A 68 -0.12 3.48 -9.90
CA ARG A 68 -1.09 4.59 -9.87
C ARG A 68 -1.61 4.96 -11.27
N SER A 69 -0.79 4.80 -12.30
CA SER A 69 -1.16 5.06 -13.70
C SER A 69 -1.80 3.87 -14.42
N ASN A 70 -1.84 2.69 -13.79
CA ASN A 70 -2.40 1.49 -14.39
C ASN A 70 -3.95 1.56 -14.42
N PRO A 71 -4.60 1.55 -15.61
CA PRO A 71 -6.05 1.66 -15.71
C PRO A 71 -6.81 0.49 -15.08
N GLU A 72 -6.26 -0.72 -15.11
CA GLU A 72 -6.88 -1.90 -14.49
C GLU A 72 -6.84 -1.80 -12.97
N VAL A 73 -5.72 -1.33 -12.40
CA VAL A 73 -5.61 -1.04 -10.96
C VAL A 73 -6.58 0.06 -10.56
N GLN A 74 -6.66 1.13 -11.35
CA GLN A 74 -7.62 2.21 -11.11
C GLN A 74 -9.05 1.67 -11.10
N THR A 75 -9.42 0.86 -12.08
CA THR A 75 -10.76 0.27 -12.17
C THR A 75 -11.06 -0.67 -10.98
N ALA A 76 -10.08 -1.46 -10.57
CA ALA A 76 -10.24 -2.46 -9.50
C ALA A 76 -10.26 -1.87 -8.09
N TYR A 77 -9.50 -0.80 -7.82
CA TYR A 77 -9.29 -0.27 -6.46
C TYR A 77 -9.64 1.21 -6.29
N LEU A 78 -9.30 2.08 -7.26
CA LEU A 78 -9.50 3.53 -7.15
C LEU A 78 -10.88 4.01 -7.65
N GLY A 79 -11.54 3.21 -8.50
CA GLY A 79 -12.88 3.46 -9.02
C GLY A 79 -14.00 3.26 -7.99
N SER A 80 -13.72 2.55 -6.89
CA SER A 80 -14.65 2.34 -5.78
C SER A 80 -14.58 3.40 -4.69
N GLU A 81 -13.47 4.14 -4.53
CA GLU A 81 -13.36 5.20 -3.52
C GLU A 81 -14.17 6.46 -3.87
N SER A 82 -14.44 6.70 -5.16
CA SER A 82 -15.30 7.83 -5.59
C SER A 82 -16.81 7.58 -5.41
N LEU A 83 -17.24 6.42 -4.90
CA LEU A 83 -18.66 6.06 -4.72
C LEU A 83 -19.15 6.11 -3.26
N ARG A 84 -18.40 6.75 -2.36
CA ARG A 84 -18.90 7.14 -1.02
C ARG A 84 -19.13 8.64 -0.96
N ALA A 85 -20.22 9.09 -1.59
CA ALA A 85 -20.87 10.37 -1.34
C ALA A 85 -22.30 10.12 -0.83
#